data_AF-A0A401H1R1-F1
#
_entry.id   AF-A0A401H1R1-F1
#
_cell.length_a   1.000
_cell.length_b   1.000
_cell.length_c   1.000
_cell.angle_alpha   90.00
_cell.angle_beta   90.00
_cell.angle_gamma   90.00
#
_symmetry.space_group_name_H-M   'P 1'
#
loop_
_entity.id
_entity.type
_entity.pdbx_description
1 polymer ?
#
loop_
_entity_poly.entity_id
_entity_poly.type
_entity_poly.pdbx_seq_one_letter_code
_entity_poly.pdbx_strand_id
1 'polypeptide(L)'
;MVDLVGLASIEDKDKFKVAQEAFQAQCRAESMIRASHSLLSIIHSMKLLLLLSDETQIANRRDVELKKVQAESDDTQKKVAALLDELLHPSTSETRQDAAMDTS
;
A
#
# COMPACT_ATOMS: atom_id res chain seq x y z
N MET A 1 -30.07 -23.47 8.17
CA MET A 1 -29.46 -24.80 8.41
C MET A 1 -30.33 -25.66 9.31
N VAL A 2 -30.76 -25.17 10.49
CA VAL A 2 -31.67 -25.89 11.40
C VAL A 2 -32.96 -26.37 10.69
N ASP A 3 -33.56 -25.52 9.85
CA ASP A 3 -34.77 -25.88 9.09
C ASP A 3 -34.57 -27.05 8.11
N LEU A 4 -33.37 -27.18 7.52
CA LEU A 4 -33.04 -28.30 6.61
C LEU A 4 -32.92 -29.62 7.40
N VAL A 5 -32.37 -29.57 8.61
CA VAL A 5 -32.30 -30.73 9.51
C VAL A 5 -33.69 -31.15 9.96
N GLY A 6 -34.58 -30.19 10.23
CA GLY A 6 -35.99 -30.45 10.53
C GLY A 6 -36.72 -31.14 9.37
N LEU A 7 -36.53 -30.65 8.14
CA LEU A 7 -37.10 -31.27 6.93
C LEU A 7 -36.51 -32.66 6.65
N ALA A 8 -35.26 -32.91 7.03
CA ALA A 8 -34.60 -34.21 6.86
C ALA A 8 -35.00 -35.25 7.92
N SER A 9 -35.79 -34.88 8.93
CA SER A 9 -36.29 -35.84 9.92
C SER A 9 -37.13 -36.93 9.26
N ILE A 10 -36.92 -38.18 9.69
CA ILE A 10 -37.61 -39.34 9.15
C ILE A 10 -38.89 -39.52 9.97
N GLU A 11 -40.02 -39.15 9.37
CA GLU A 11 -41.38 -39.33 9.91
C GLU A 11 -42.26 -39.95 8.79
N ASP A 12 -43.48 -40.37 9.12
CA ASP A 12 -44.43 -40.96 8.16
C ASP A 12 -44.94 -39.90 7.16
N LYS A 13 -44.18 -39.71 6.08
CA LYS A 13 -44.41 -38.68 5.07
C LYS A 13 -45.13 -39.24 3.85
N ASP A 14 -46.23 -38.57 3.46
CA ASP A 14 -46.92 -38.83 2.19
C ASP A 14 -46.17 -38.20 1.00
N LYS A 15 -46.35 -38.75 -0.21
CA LYS A 15 -45.71 -38.31 -1.45
C LYS A 15 -45.87 -36.82 -1.73
N PHE A 16 -47.00 -36.22 -1.34
CA PHE A 16 -47.24 -34.79 -1.49
C PHE A 16 -46.43 -33.94 -0.50
N LYS A 17 -46.30 -34.41 0.75
CA LYS A 17 -45.44 -33.76 1.76
C LYS A 17 -43.98 -33.83 1.36
N VAL A 18 -43.51 -34.98 0.89
CA VAL A 18 -42.14 -35.16 0.41
C VAL A 18 -41.81 -34.18 -0.72
N ALA A 19 -42.73 -34.00 -1.69
CA ALA A 19 -42.54 -33.04 -2.77
C ALA A 19 -42.46 -31.59 -2.27
N GLN A 20 -43.31 -31.20 -1.31
CA GLN A 20 -43.30 -29.88 -0.71
C GLN A 20 -42.01 -29.61 0.09
N GLU A 21 -41.59 -30.59 0.91
CA GLU A 21 -40.36 -30.49 1.70
C GLU A 21 -39.12 -30.42 0.82
N ALA A 22 -39.09 -31.17 -0.28
CA ALA A 22 -38.00 -31.13 -1.26
C ALA A 22 -37.86 -29.73 -1.89
N PHE A 23 -38.98 -29.11 -2.29
CA PHE A 23 -38.97 -27.74 -2.80
C PHE A 23 -38.50 -26.73 -1.74
N GLN A 24 -39.00 -26.86 -0.51
CA GLN A 24 -38.58 -26.00 0.60
C GLN A 24 -37.08 -26.14 0.89
N ALA A 25 -36.56 -27.38 0.91
CA ALA A 25 -35.14 -27.66 1.09
C ALA A 25 -34.29 -27.00 -0.01
N GLN A 26 -34.74 -27.08 -1.27
CA GLN A 26 -34.07 -26.44 -2.40
C GLN A 26 -34.02 -24.91 -2.24
N CYS A 27 -35.14 -24.25 -1.95
CA CYS A 27 -35.17 -22.80 -1.76
C CYS A 27 -34.27 -22.35 -0.60
N ARG A 28 -34.21 -23.14 0.47
CA ARG A 28 -33.35 -22.85 1.63
C ARG A 28 -31.87 -23.04 1.30
N ALA A 29 -31.52 -24.08 0.55
CA ALA A 29 -30.15 -24.29 0.08
C ALA A 29 -29.71 -23.15 -0.86
N GLU A 30 -30.57 -22.74 -1.80
CA GLU A 30 -30.29 -21.62 -2.71
C GLU A 30 -30.06 -20.31 -1.93
N SER A 31 -30.91 -20.02 -0.96
CA SER A 31 -30.77 -18.85 -0.09
C SER A 31 -29.44 -18.85 0.67
N MET A 32 -29.01 -20.02 1.17
CA MET A 32 -27.71 -20.17 1.83
C MET A 32 -26.53 -19.96 0.88
N ILE A 33 -26.60 -20.49 -0.35
CA ILE A 33 -25.58 -20.28 -1.37
C ILE A 33 -25.46 -18.79 -1.71
N ARG A 34 -26.60 -18.11 -1.89
CA ARG A 34 -26.65 -16.67 -2.18
C ARG A 34 -26.06 -15.83 -1.05
N ALA A 35 -26.37 -16.16 0.21
CA ALA A 35 -25.77 -15.51 1.37
C ALA A 35 -24.26 -15.74 1.43
N SER A 36 -23.80 -16.97 1.17
CA SER A 36 -22.37 -17.30 1.14
C SER A 36 -21.62 -16.55 0.04
N HIS A 37 -22.23 -16.41 -1.14
CA HIS A 37 -21.67 -15.63 -2.24
C HIS A 37 -21.57 -14.13 -1.89
N SER A 38 -22.58 -13.59 -1.20
CA SER A 38 -22.53 -12.23 -0.68
C SER A 38 -21.38 -12.04 0.32
N LEU A 39 -21.20 -12.98 1.26
CA LEU A 39 -20.08 -12.95 2.21
C LEU A 39 -18.72 -13.03 1.49
N LEU A 40 -18.58 -13.89 0.48
CA LEU A 40 -17.34 -13.99 -0.31
C LEU A 40 -17.00 -12.65 -1.00
N SER A 41 -18.01 -11.98 -1.56
CA SER A 41 -17.85 -10.66 -2.19
C SER A 41 -17.41 -9.58 -1.19
N ILE A 42 -17.95 -9.60 0.03
CA ILE A 42 -17.54 -8.70 1.12
C ILE A 42 -16.10 -8.98 1.52
N ILE A 43 -15.71 -10.25 1.72
CA ILE A 43 -14.33 -10.63 2.06
C ILE A 43 -13.36 -10.15 0.98
N HIS A 44 -13.70 -10.33 -0.29
CA HIS A 44 -12.87 -9.84 -1.39
C HIS A 44 -12.68 -8.31 -1.34
N SER A 45 -13.77 -7.58 -1.10
CA SER A 45 -13.73 -6.12 -0.95
C SER A 45 -12.85 -5.69 0.24
N MET A 46 -12.96 -6.40 1.37
CA MET A 46 -12.11 -6.14 2.54
C MET A 46 -10.63 -6.42 2.28
N LYS A 47 -10.31 -7.50 1.54
CA LYS A 47 -8.92 -7.79 1.12
C LYS A 47 -8.34 -6.66 0.28
N LEU A 48 -9.12 -6.13 -0.68
CA LEU A 48 -8.68 -5.01 -1.51
C LEU A 48 -8.44 -3.74 -0.68
N LEU A 49 -9.34 -3.42 0.25
CA LEU A 49 -9.16 -2.27 1.15
C LEU A 49 -7.86 -2.37 1.95
N LEU A 50 -7.55 -3.55 2.49
CA LEU A 50 -6.33 -3.76 3.26
C LEU A 50 -5.07 -3.64 2.38
N LEU A 51 -5.06 -4.25 1.19
CA LEU A 51 -3.92 -4.18 0.28
C LEU A 51 -3.67 -2.75 -0.23
N LEU A 52 -4.72 -2.02 -0.58
CA LEU A 52 -4.60 -0.64 -1.05
C LEU A 52 -4.22 0.33 0.08
N SER A 53 -4.75 0.10 1.29
CA SER A 53 -4.43 0.95 2.45
C SER A 53 -2.98 0.81 2.89
N ASP A 54 -2.33 -0.33 2.66
CA ASP A 54 -0.91 -0.51 2.95
C ASP A 54 -0.02 0.15 1.87
N GLU A 55 -0.37 -0.02 0.59
CA GLU A 55 0.39 0.56 -0.53
C GLU A 55 0.47 2.09 -0.45
N THR A 56 -0.62 2.76 -0.06
CA THR A 56 -0.62 4.23 0.08
C THR A 56 0.30 4.71 1.21
N GLN A 57 0.40 3.98 2.32
CA GLN A 57 1.30 4.32 3.42
C GLN A 57 2.76 4.07 3.03
N ILE A 58 3.05 2.96 2.35
CA ILE A 58 4.38 2.64 1.84
C ILE A 58 4.84 3.68 0.82
N ALA A 59 3.97 4.07 -0.12
CA ALA A 59 4.26 5.10 -1.11
C ALA A 59 4.58 6.45 -0.46
N ASN A 60 3.75 6.91 0.49
CA ASN A 60 3.98 8.17 1.20
C ASN A 60 5.30 8.15 1.98
N ARG A 61 5.62 7.04 2.67
CA ARG A 61 6.90 6.90 3.38
C ARG A 61 8.08 6.93 2.41
N ARG A 62 7.98 6.24 1.28
CA ARG A 62 9.00 6.23 0.22
C ARG A 62 9.26 7.64 -0.32
N ASP A 63 8.21 8.42 -0.57
CA ASP A 63 8.34 9.79 -1.10
C ASP A 63 9.03 10.73 -0.11
N VAL A 64 8.77 10.58 1.19
CA VAL A 64 9.45 11.35 2.24
C VAL A 64 10.93 11.01 2.31
N GLU A 65 11.28 9.72 2.30
CA GLU A 65 12.68 9.27 2.30
C GLU A 65 13.41 9.71 1.04
N LEU A 66 12.79 9.60 -0.14
CA LEU A 66 13.38 10.07 -1.40
C LEU A 66 13.66 11.56 -1.40
N LYS A 67 12.74 12.39 -0.88
CA LYS A 67 12.97 13.84 -0.75
C LYS A 67 14.14 14.15 0.18
N LYS A 68 14.28 13.39 1.27
CA LYS A 68 15.41 13.53 2.18
C LYS A 68 16.74 13.18 1.50
N VAL A 69 16.80 12.05 0.81
CA VAL A 69 17.99 11.62 0.06
C VAL A 69 18.34 12.63 -1.04
N GLN A 70 17.34 13.17 -1.75
CA GLN A 70 17.57 14.19 -2.77
C GLN A 70 18.17 15.47 -2.16
N ALA A 71 17.64 15.94 -1.04
CA ALA A 71 18.18 17.11 -0.34
C ALA A 71 19.62 16.87 0.16
N GLU A 72 19.92 15.68 0.68
CA GLU A 72 21.28 15.29 1.08
C GLU A 72 22.23 15.21 -0.13
N SER A 73 21.77 14.69 -1.26
CA SER A 73 22.52 14.66 -2.52
C SER A 73 22.83 16.07 -3.02
N ASP A 74 21.85 16.98 -3.00
CA ASP A 74 22.04 18.35 -3.45
C ASP A 74 23.00 19.12 -2.52
N ASP A 75 22.92 18.90 -1.21
CA ASP A 75 23.83 19.50 -0.22
C ASP A 75 25.26 18.97 -0.36
N THR A 76 25.42 17.65 -0.53
CA THR A 76 26.73 17.04 -0.79
C THR A 76 27.31 17.49 -2.13
N GLN A 77 26.49 17.62 -3.18
CA GLN A 77 26.94 18.15 -4.47
C GLN A 77 27.44 19.59 -4.35
N LYS A 78 26.76 20.43 -3.57
CA LYS A 78 27.22 21.81 -3.28
C LYS A 78 28.54 21.82 -2.51
N LYS A 79 28.69 20.96 -1.50
CA LYS A 79 29.94 20.82 -0.73
C LYS A 79 31.10 20.36 -1.62
N VAL A 80 30.86 19.37 -2.48
CA VAL A 80 31.85 18.88 -3.45
C VAL A 80 32.22 19.99 -4.44
N ALA A 81 31.24 20.74 -4.95
CA ALA A 81 31.50 21.86 -5.85
C ALA A 81 32.37 22.95 -5.18
N ALA A 82 32.08 23.31 -3.92
CA ALA A 82 32.87 24.27 -3.17
C ALA A 82 34.32 23.79 -2.94
N LEU A 83 34.49 22.52 -2.57
CA LEU A 83 35.83 21.92 -2.39
C LEU A 83 36.60 21.81 -3.71
N LEU A 84 35.93 21.52 -4.83
CA LEU A 84 36.55 21.52 -6.15
C LEU A 84 37.00 22.93 -6.55
N ASP A 85 36.18 23.94 -6.28
CA ASP A 85 36.50 25.33 -6.60
C ASP A 85 37.72 25.82 -5.82
N GLU A 86 37.84 25.43 -4.54
CA GLU A 86 39.03 25.66 -3.71
C GLU A 86 40.27 24.94 -4.25
N LEU A 87 40.13 23.69 -4.71
CA LEU A 87 41.24 22.89 -5.24
C LEU A 87 41.73 23.35 -6.62
N LEU A 88 40.83 23.87 -7.47
CA LEU A 88 41.12 24.37 -8.82
C LEU A 88 41.62 25.82 -8.82
N HIS A 89 41.30 26.60 -7.77
CA HIS A 89 41.82 27.96 -7.57
C HIS A 89 42.66 28.08 -6.28
N PRO A 90 43.73 27.29 -6.09
CA PRO A 90 44.62 27.46 -4.96
C PRO A 90 45.36 28.79 -5.15
N SER A 91 44.91 29.82 -4.44
CA SER A 91 45.61 31.08 -4.22
C SER A 91 46.28 31.72 -5.47
N THR A 92 45.51 32.47 -6.25
CA THR A 92 46.03 33.71 -6.90
C THR A 92 46.12 34.87 -5.88
N SER A 93 46.42 34.56 -4.62
CA SER A 93 46.49 35.50 -3.50
C SER A 93 47.89 35.60 -2.88
N GLU A 94 48.95 35.32 -3.64
CA GLU A 94 50.35 35.54 -3.20
C GLU A 94 51.14 36.56 -4.06
N THR A 95 50.52 37.33 -4.97
CA THR A 95 51.27 38.27 -5.85
C THR A 95 50.86 39.75 -5.72
N ARG A 96 50.36 40.21 -4.57
CA ARG A 96 49.95 41.63 -4.44
C ARG A 96 50.44 42.39 -3.20
N GLN A 97 51.52 41.96 -2.54
CA GLN A 97 52.09 42.71 -1.40
C GLN A 97 53.51 43.27 -1.57
N ASP A 98 54.27 42.95 -2.62
CA ASP A 98 55.68 43.43 -2.72
C ASP A 98 55.92 44.64 -3.66
N ALA A 99 54.87 45.26 -4.24
CA ALA A 99 55.05 46.34 -5.23
C ALA A 99 54.82 47.77 -4.70
N ALA A 100 54.63 47.95 -3.38
CA ALA A 100 54.31 49.25 -2.80
C ALA A 100 55.24 49.63 -1.63
N MET A 101 56.55 49.40 -1.77
CA MET A 101 57.53 49.95 -0.83
C MET A 101 58.92 50.08 -1.46
N ASP A 102 59.09 51.00 -2.41
CA ASP A 102 60.29 51.87 -2.49
C ASP A 102 60.23 52.76 -3.72
N THR A 103 60.16 54.08 -3.49
CA THR A 103 60.99 55.12 -4.12
C THR A 103 60.63 56.46 -3.47
N SER A 104 61.43 56.85 -2.47
CA SER A 104 61.66 58.27 -2.11
C SER A 104 62.87 58.80 -2.86
#